data_AF-A0A2N9J705-F1
#
_entry.id   AF-A0A2N9J705-F1
#
_cell.length_a   1.000
_cell.length_b   1.000
_cell.length_c   1.000
_cell.angle_alpha   90.00
_cell.angle_beta   90.00
_cell.angle_gamma   90.00
#
_symmetry.space_group_name_H-M   'P 1'
#
loop_
_entity.id
_entity.type
_entity.pdbx_description
1 polymer ?
#
loop_
_entity_poly.entity_id
_entity_poly.type
_entity_poly.pdbx_seq_one_letter_code
_entity_poly.pdbx_strand_id
1 'polypeptide(L)'
;MANPISLPLYEEISRKNNLQRAFDILIFFLLLSLLIYRFLSLNNHGLTWLLAFLCESFFTFTWFLVISTKYNPVAYKTYPDLVLERVPELPSVDMFVTTADAVLEPPIITVNTVLSLLAVDYPTHKLACYVSDDGCSPLTYYSLVEASKFAKLWVPFCKKYNIHVRAPFRYFSNNPLTFGGSSMEFQQEWNRMKDEYELLRRKIEDAVQNSLPCDLTGDFAEFLNAERKNHPTIIKVIWENKAGLPDGFPHLVYISREKQPKHPHHYKAGAMNVLYMVHGIAGIQGPFYGGTGCFHRRKVIYSLSPDNVDSVNEKFAEDILSKFGSSKELIKSAAHALKGKIDPPANLWNSIQAAYQVAGSAYEYGTSWGTK
;
A
#
# COMPACT_ATOMS: atom_id res chain seq x y z
N MET A 1 41.70 14.24 9.92
CA MET A 1 41.06 13.89 8.64
C MET A 1 39.64 14.38 8.70
N ALA A 2 39.25 15.33 7.84
CA ALA A 2 37.91 15.88 7.83
C ALA A 2 36.91 14.76 7.50
N ASN A 3 35.86 14.61 8.31
CA ASN A 3 34.72 13.76 7.93
C ASN A 3 34.22 14.25 6.57
N PRO A 4 34.16 13.39 5.53
CA PRO A 4 33.58 13.81 4.25
C PRO A 4 32.15 14.25 4.55
N ILE A 5 31.82 15.49 4.20
CA ILE A 5 30.48 16.04 4.33
C ILE A 5 29.58 15.15 3.48
N SER A 6 28.92 14.19 4.12
CA SER A 6 28.06 13.24 3.41
C SER A 6 26.90 14.04 2.83
N LEU A 7 26.78 14.06 1.50
CA LEU A 7 25.66 14.70 0.83
C LEU A 7 24.33 14.19 1.43
N PRO A 8 23.32 15.07 1.57
CA PRO A 8 22.04 14.69 2.13
C PRO A 8 21.32 13.70 1.19
N LEU A 9 20.68 12.68 1.75
CA LEU A 9 19.93 11.67 0.97
C LEU A 9 18.61 12.22 0.40
N TYR A 10 18.13 13.33 0.97
CA TYR A 10 16.99 14.09 0.48
C TYR A 10 17.15 15.56 0.89
N GLU A 11 16.51 16.45 0.13
CA GLU A 11 16.40 17.87 0.48
C GLU A 11 14.93 18.26 0.63
N GLU A 12 14.68 19.11 1.62
CA GLU A 12 13.42 19.79 1.83
C GLU A 12 13.50 21.20 1.23
N ILE A 13 12.66 21.46 0.22
CA ILE A 13 12.61 22.71 -0.52
C ILE A 13 11.33 23.45 -0.16
N SER A 14 11.46 24.50 0.66
CA SER A 14 10.35 25.41 0.94
C SER A 14 10.03 26.27 -0.28
N ARG A 15 8.77 26.22 -0.76
CA ARG A 15 8.31 27.05 -1.89
C ARG A 15 7.77 28.38 -1.40
N LYS A 16 8.48 29.47 -1.68
CA LYS A 16 8.05 30.84 -1.35
C LYS A 16 7.04 31.37 -2.37
N ASN A 17 5.76 31.13 -2.14
CA ASN A 17 4.68 31.61 -3.01
C ASN A 17 4.18 33.01 -2.59
N ASN A 18 5.06 34.01 -2.56
CA ASN A 18 4.73 35.34 -2.04
C ASN A 18 3.58 36.03 -2.80
N LEU A 19 3.53 35.91 -4.13
CA LEU A 19 2.45 36.47 -4.95
C LEU A 19 1.11 35.80 -4.64
N GLN A 20 1.08 34.46 -4.60
CA GLN A 20 -0.13 33.72 -4.24
C GLN A 20 -0.62 34.11 -2.84
N ARG A 21 0.28 34.22 -1.86
CA ARG A 21 -0.06 34.66 -0.50
C ARG A 21 -0.66 36.06 -0.48
N ALA A 22 -0.14 36.99 -1.28
CA ALA A 22 -0.70 38.33 -1.38
C ALA A 22 -2.12 38.31 -1.97
N PHE A 23 -2.36 37.50 -3.01
CA PHE A 23 -3.71 37.30 -3.55
C PHE A 23 -4.66 36.66 -2.54
N ASP A 24 -4.22 35.63 -1.82
CA ASP A 24 -5.03 34.97 -0.79
C ASP A 24 -5.41 35.97 0.32
N ILE A 25 -4.45 36.77 0.80
CA ILE A 25 -4.71 37.83 1.80
C ILE A 25 -5.72 38.86 1.26
N LEU A 26 -5.57 39.30 0.02
CA LEU A 26 -6.50 40.23 -0.61
C LEU A 26 -7.93 39.66 -0.69
N ILE A 27 -8.06 38.40 -1.15
CA ILE A 27 -9.35 37.70 -1.22
C ILE A 27 -9.97 37.60 0.17
N PHE A 28 -9.19 37.28 1.20
CA PHE A 28 -9.67 37.22 2.58
C PHE A 28 -10.24 38.55 3.05
N PHE A 29 -9.56 39.67 2.77
CA PHE A 29 -10.07 41.01 3.08
C PHE A 29 -11.36 41.33 2.33
N LEU A 30 -11.48 40.93 1.06
CA LEU A 30 -12.71 41.12 0.28
C LEU A 30 -13.88 40.33 0.85
N LEU A 31 -13.65 39.07 1.27
CA LEU A 31 -14.65 38.24 1.93
C LEU A 31 -15.10 38.86 3.27
N LEU A 32 -14.16 39.33 4.10
CA LEU A 32 -14.49 40.02 5.35
C LEU A 32 -15.28 41.32 5.11
N SER A 33 -14.89 42.11 4.11
CA SER A 33 -15.61 43.32 3.73
C SER A 33 -17.06 43.03 3.32
N LEU A 34 -17.27 41.96 2.54
CA LEU A 34 -18.62 41.50 2.16
C LEU A 34 -19.45 41.11 3.39
N LEU A 35 -18.87 40.35 4.32
CA LEU A 35 -19.56 39.94 5.56
C LEU A 35 -19.93 41.15 6.43
N ILE A 36 -19.01 42.12 6.57
CA ILE A 36 -19.26 43.37 7.29
C ILE A 36 -20.39 44.16 6.61
N TYR A 37 -20.37 44.28 5.29
CA TYR A 37 -21.42 44.95 4.53
C TYR A 37 -22.79 44.28 4.74
N ARG A 38 -22.86 42.96 4.65
CA ARG A 38 -24.08 42.18 4.92
C ARG A 38 -24.61 42.39 6.33
N PHE A 39 -23.71 42.40 7.32
CA PHE A 39 -24.07 42.63 8.72
C PHE A 39 -24.63 44.04 8.94
N LEU A 40 -24.00 45.07 8.39
CA LEU A 40 -24.49 46.46 8.49
C LEU A 40 -25.81 46.69 7.73
N SER A 41 -26.01 45.98 6.63
CA SER A 41 -27.20 46.04 5.77
C SER A 41 -28.38 45.19 6.31
N LEU A 42 -28.16 44.40 7.37
CA LEU A 42 -29.13 43.44 7.90
C LEU A 42 -30.47 44.08 8.29
N ASN A 43 -30.43 45.27 8.90
CA ASN A 43 -31.62 46.00 9.34
C ASN A 43 -32.56 46.39 8.19
N ASN A 44 -32.03 46.53 6.97
CA ASN A 44 -32.81 47.02 5.82
C ASN A 44 -33.49 45.90 5.01
N HIS A 45 -33.01 44.65 5.13
CA HIS A 45 -33.42 43.54 4.25
C HIS A 45 -33.91 42.30 5.01
N GLY A 46 -33.77 42.25 6.34
CA GLY A 46 -34.38 41.21 7.18
C GLY A 46 -33.80 39.81 6.99
N LEU A 47 -34.68 38.78 6.96
CA LEU A 47 -34.30 37.36 7.04
C LEU A 47 -33.50 36.83 5.86
N THR A 48 -33.71 37.34 4.64
CA THR A 48 -32.99 36.88 3.44
C THR A 48 -31.50 37.26 3.50
N TRP A 49 -31.19 38.46 4.03
CA TRP A 49 -29.81 38.90 4.27
C TRP A 49 -29.17 38.14 5.43
N LEU A 50 -29.94 37.79 6.46
CA LEU A 50 -29.45 36.94 7.55
C LEU A 50 -29.02 35.56 7.03
N LEU A 51 -29.85 34.93 6.20
CA LEU A 51 -29.53 33.62 5.61
C LEU A 51 -28.29 33.70 4.71
N ALA A 52 -28.22 34.71 3.85
CA ALA A 52 -27.05 34.94 3.00
C ALA A 52 -25.77 35.15 3.84
N PHE A 53 -25.85 35.96 4.90
CA PHE A 53 -24.74 36.20 5.82
C PHE A 53 -24.25 34.91 6.49
N LEU A 54 -25.15 34.05 6.96
CA LEU A 54 -24.78 32.77 7.58
C LEU A 54 -24.09 31.83 6.58
N CYS A 55 -24.63 31.72 5.36
CA CYS A 55 -24.03 30.92 4.28
C CYS A 55 -22.65 31.45 3.88
N GLU A 56 -22.53 32.75 3.61
CA GLU A 56 -21.28 33.42 3.23
C GLU A 56 -20.24 33.34 4.36
N SER A 57 -20.66 33.40 5.63
CA SER A 57 -19.77 33.23 6.79
C SER A 57 -19.20 31.81 6.85
N PHE A 58 -20.04 30.79 6.62
CA PHE A 58 -19.61 29.39 6.57
C PHE A 58 -18.65 29.14 5.39
N PHE A 59 -18.93 29.70 4.22
CA PHE A 59 -18.02 29.62 3.07
C PHE A 59 -16.70 30.34 3.32
N THR A 60 -16.71 31.52 3.95
CA THR A 60 -15.49 32.25 4.30
C THR A 60 -14.66 31.48 5.32
N PHE A 61 -15.30 30.89 6.33
CA PHE A 61 -14.63 30.04 7.32
C PHE A 61 -14.00 28.80 6.69
N THR A 62 -14.74 28.06 5.86
CA THR A 62 -14.22 26.87 5.17
C THR A 62 -13.10 27.23 4.20
N TRP A 63 -13.21 28.35 3.48
CA TRP A 63 -12.15 28.88 2.63
C TRP A 63 -10.88 29.20 3.43
N PHE A 64 -11.02 29.87 4.59
CA PHE A 64 -9.90 30.18 5.48
C PHE A 64 -9.19 28.90 5.97
N LEU A 65 -9.95 27.88 6.37
CA LEU A 65 -9.37 26.59 6.74
C LEU A 65 -8.58 25.97 5.58
N VAL A 66 -9.15 25.93 4.37
CA VAL A 66 -8.48 25.39 3.18
C VAL A 66 -7.18 26.14 2.87
N ILE A 67 -7.18 27.47 2.90
CA ILE A 67 -5.97 28.25 2.65
C ILE A 67 -4.92 28.04 3.75
N SER A 68 -5.35 27.95 5.01
CA SER A 68 -4.45 27.64 6.13
C SER A 68 -3.70 26.32 5.90
N THR A 69 -4.37 25.30 5.36
CA THR A 69 -3.72 24.01 5.01
C THR A 69 -2.73 24.09 3.85
N LYS A 70 -2.76 25.17 3.05
CA LYS A 70 -1.91 25.36 1.85
C LYS A 70 -0.82 26.42 2.05
N TYR A 71 -0.76 27.04 3.23
CA TYR A 71 0.03 28.25 3.46
C TYR A 71 1.55 28.03 3.36
N ASN A 72 2.05 26.87 3.79
CA ASN A 72 3.48 26.53 3.77
C ASN A 72 3.78 25.30 2.89
N PRO A 73 3.78 25.46 1.55
CA PRO A 73 4.07 24.35 0.65
C PRO A 73 5.53 23.94 0.72
N VAL A 74 5.76 22.66 0.93
CA VAL A 74 7.09 22.03 0.95
C VAL A 74 7.17 21.00 -0.17
N ALA A 75 8.31 20.97 -0.87
CA ALA A 75 8.63 19.95 -1.85
C ALA A 75 9.84 19.15 -1.36
N TYR A 76 9.81 17.84 -1.56
CA TYR A 76 10.93 16.96 -1.24
C TYR A 76 11.57 16.48 -2.54
N LYS A 77 12.91 16.52 -2.58
CA LYS A 77 13.69 15.90 -3.66
C LYS A 77 14.59 14.84 -3.04
N THR A 78 14.53 13.64 -3.59
CA THR A 78 15.26 12.47 -3.10
C THR A 78 16.43 12.15 -4.02
N TYR A 79 17.48 11.55 -3.45
CA TYR A 79 18.70 11.16 -4.16
C TYR A 79 18.96 9.65 -3.98
N PRO A 80 18.29 8.78 -4.75
CA PRO A 80 18.39 7.32 -4.58
C PRO A 80 19.80 6.78 -4.79
N ASP A 81 20.57 7.35 -5.72
CA ASP A 81 21.93 6.88 -6.04
C ASP A 81 22.86 6.96 -4.83
N LEU A 82 22.74 8.03 -4.03
CA LEU A 82 23.50 8.20 -2.79
C LEU A 82 23.13 7.17 -1.71
N VAL A 83 21.91 6.61 -1.76
CA VAL A 83 21.48 5.56 -0.83
C VAL A 83 22.23 4.27 -1.15
N LEU A 84 22.35 3.92 -2.42
CA LEU A 84 23.07 2.71 -2.86
C LEU A 84 24.56 2.77 -2.54
N GLU A 85 25.17 3.96 -2.55
CA GLU A 85 26.57 4.16 -2.16
C GLU A 85 26.79 4.12 -0.65
N ARG A 86 25.82 4.64 0.13
CA ARG A 86 26.00 4.87 1.58
C ARG A 86 25.48 3.74 2.47
N VAL A 87 24.45 3.02 2.03
CA VAL A 87 23.78 2.01 2.84
C VAL A 87 24.25 0.62 2.42
N PRO A 88 25.03 -0.09 3.26
CA PRO A 88 25.59 -1.39 2.89
C PRO A 88 24.52 -2.47 2.73
N GLU A 89 23.39 -2.35 3.42
CA GLU A 89 22.30 -3.32 3.39
C GLU A 89 20.93 -2.64 3.42
N LEU A 90 20.09 -2.97 2.45
CA LEU A 90 18.72 -2.47 2.35
C LEU A 90 17.77 -3.23 3.31
N PRO A 91 16.79 -2.53 3.93
CA PRO A 91 15.84 -3.16 4.85
C PRO A 91 14.87 -4.11 4.14
N SER A 92 14.30 -5.07 4.85
CA SER A 92 13.22 -5.89 4.28
C SER A 92 11.91 -5.09 4.17
N VAL A 93 11.16 -5.33 3.10
CA VAL A 93 9.89 -4.64 2.80
C VAL A 93 8.80 -5.67 2.49
N ASP A 94 7.69 -5.58 3.22
CA ASP A 94 6.47 -6.33 2.95
C ASP A 94 5.51 -5.47 2.13
N MET A 95 5.06 -6.00 0.99
CA MET A 95 4.11 -5.36 0.09
C MET A 95 2.74 -6.01 0.27
N PHE A 96 1.72 -5.21 0.55
CA PHE A 96 0.35 -5.69 0.75
C PHE A 96 -0.54 -5.28 -0.43
N VAL A 97 -1.09 -6.29 -1.11
CA VAL A 97 -2.16 -6.13 -2.09
C VAL A 97 -3.42 -6.70 -1.48
N THR A 98 -4.53 -6.02 -1.65
CA THR A 98 -5.77 -6.47 -1.04
C THR A 98 -6.90 -6.40 -2.05
N THR A 99 -7.75 -7.43 -2.10
CA THR A 99 -8.90 -7.52 -3.02
C THR A 99 -10.16 -7.90 -2.26
N ALA A 100 -11.30 -7.38 -2.71
CA ALA A 100 -12.57 -7.51 -1.99
C ALA A 100 -13.50 -8.58 -2.58
N ASP A 101 -13.49 -8.73 -3.91
CA ASP A 101 -14.43 -9.57 -4.64
C ASP A 101 -13.96 -9.73 -6.10
N ALA A 102 -13.81 -10.97 -6.57
CA ALA A 102 -13.35 -11.25 -7.94
C ALA A 102 -14.37 -10.87 -9.04
N VAL A 103 -15.64 -10.68 -8.70
CA VAL A 103 -16.69 -10.23 -9.63
C VAL A 103 -16.67 -8.72 -9.79
N LEU A 104 -16.51 -7.98 -8.68
CA LEU A 104 -16.42 -6.51 -8.71
C LEU A 104 -15.04 -6.02 -9.15
N GLU A 105 -13.99 -6.76 -8.79
CA GLU A 105 -12.59 -6.48 -9.11
C GLU A 105 -12.04 -7.67 -9.92
N PRO A 106 -12.07 -7.61 -11.27
CA PRO A 106 -11.58 -8.69 -12.11
C PRO A 106 -10.16 -9.13 -11.71
N PRO A 107 -9.89 -10.44 -11.54
CA PRO A 107 -8.60 -10.93 -11.03
C PRO A 107 -7.38 -10.45 -11.84
N ILE A 108 -7.56 -10.18 -13.14
CA ILE A 108 -6.51 -9.64 -14.01
C ILE A 108 -5.97 -8.28 -13.53
N ILE A 109 -6.79 -7.43 -12.89
CA ILE A 109 -6.34 -6.13 -12.35
C ILE A 109 -5.42 -6.36 -11.15
N THR A 110 -5.83 -7.27 -10.24
CA THR A 110 -5.02 -7.68 -9.09
C THR A 110 -3.71 -8.30 -9.54
N VAL A 111 -3.75 -9.18 -10.55
CA VAL A 111 -2.56 -9.82 -11.13
C VAL A 111 -1.60 -8.79 -11.71
N ASN A 112 -2.07 -7.80 -12.46
CA ASN A 112 -1.21 -6.75 -13.01
C ASN A 112 -0.52 -5.92 -11.91
N THR A 113 -1.25 -5.62 -10.82
CA THR A 113 -0.68 -4.96 -9.64
C THR A 113 0.41 -5.81 -8.99
N VAL A 114 0.14 -7.10 -8.78
CA VAL A 114 1.09 -8.07 -8.20
C VAL A 114 2.33 -8.20 -9.08
N LEU A 115 2.19 -8.39 -10.39
CA LEU A 115 3.30 -8.48 -11.33
C LEU A 115 4.17 -7.21 -11.33
N SER A 116 3.56 -6.03 -11.22
CA SER A 116 4.29 -4.78 -11.10
C SER A 116 5.11 -4.70 -9.81
N LEU A 117 4.58 -5.22 -8.69
CA LEU A 117 5.27 -5.24 -7.39
C LEU A 117 6.41 -6.26 -7.35
N LEU A 118 6.20 -7.44 -7.95
CA LEU A 118 7.23 -8.48 -8.03
C LEU A 118 8.44 -8.09 -8.90
N ALA A 119 8.24 -7.16 -9.84
CA ALA A 119 9.29 -6.64 -10.72
C ALA A 119 9.94 -5.34 -10.22
N VAL A 120 9.65 -4.90 -8.98
CA VAL A 120 10.29 -3.71 -8.39
C VAL A 120 11.81 -3.89 -8.32
N ASP A 121 12.53 -2.80 -8.58
CA ASP A 121 13.98 -2.76 -8.47
C ASP A 121 14.42 -2.73 -7.00
N TYR A 122 14.48 -3.93 -6.41
CA TYR A 122 14.92 -4.18 -5.04
C TYR A 122 15.47 -5.60 -4.93
N PRO A 123 16.35 -5.90 -3.96
CA PRO A 123 16.79 -7.26 -3.71
C PRO A 123 15.61 -8.20 -3.43
N THR A 124 15.50 -9.26 -4.23
CA THR A 124 14.33 -10.18 -4.23
C THR A 124 14.19 -10.96 -2.93
N HIS A 125 15.28 -11.16 -2.19
CA HIS A 125 15.28 -11.81 -0.87
C HIS A 125 14.87 -10.85 0.27
N LYS A 126 14.73 -9.55 0.00
CA LYS A 126 14.26 -8.53 0.95
C LYS A 126 12.79 -8.16 0.74
N LEU A 127 12.18 -8.64 -0.34
CA LEU A 127 10.79 -8.38 -0.67
C LEU A 127 9.91 -9.59 -0.38
N ALA A 128 8.73 -9.33 0.17
CA ALA A 128 7.63 -10.29 0.24
C ALA A 128 6.33 -9.60 -0.18
N CYS A 129 5.54 -10.26 -1.03
CA CYS A 129 4.26 -9.79 -1.52
C CYS A 129 3.14 -10.64 -0.92
N TYR A 130 2.21 -9.99 -0.21
CA TYR A 130 1.06 -10.60 0.42
C TYR A 130 -0.21 -10.13 -0.28
N VAL A 131 -1.00 -11.07 -0.78
CA VAL A 131 -2.30 -10.80 -1.39
C VAL A 131 -3.40 -11.24 -0.43
N SER A 132 -4.07 -10.26 0.19
CA SER A 132 -5.21 -10.48 1.08
C SER A 132 -6.52 -10.44 0.30
N ASP A 133 -7.21 -11.57 0.23
CA ASP A 133 -8.47 -11.73 -0.48
C ASP A 133 -9.64 -11.87 0.52
N ASP A 134 -10.42 -10.80 0.64
CA ASP A 134 -11.64 -10.81 1.46
C ASP A 134 -12.78 -11.60 0.80
N GLY A 135 -12.69 -11.88 -0.51
CA GLY A 135 -13.71 -12.65 -1.23
C GLY A 135 -13.56 -14.16 -1.07
N CYS A 136 -12.39 -14.63 -0.62
CA CYS A 136 -12.01 -16.05 -0.59
C CYS A 136 -12.25 -16.73 -1.95
N SER A 137 -11.87 -16.07 -3.04
CA SER A 137 -12.21 -16.50 -4.39
C SER A 137 -11.17 -17.50 -4.92
N PRO A 138 -11.56 -18.73 -5.29
CA PRO A 138 -10.64 -19.67 -5.93
C PRO A 138 -10.10 -19.13 -7.26
N LEU A 139 -10.87 -18.28 -7.96
CA LEU A 139 -10.42 -17.62 -9.19
C LEU A 139 -9.27 -16.64 -8.95
N THR A 140 -9.31 -15.88 -7.84
CA THR A 140 -8.21 -14.99 -7.46
C THR A 140 -6.95 -15.81 -7.18
N TYR A 141 -7.07 -16.89 -6.41
CA TYR A 141 -5.95 -17.77 -6.12
C TYR A 141 -5.37 -18.41 -7.39
N TYR A 142 -6.21 -18.99 -8.26
CA TYR A 142 -5.82 -19.52 -9.57
C TYR A 142 -5.06 -18.48 -10.41
N SER A 143 -5.60 -17.26 -10.49
CA SER A 143 -4.99 -16.17 -11.26
C SER A 143 -3.61 -15.80 -10.73
N LEU A 144 -3.39 -15.84 -9.41
CA LEU A 144 -2.08 -15.62 -8.80
C LEU A 144 -1.10 -16.77 -9.08
N VAL A 145 -1.58 -18.02 -9.11
CA VAL A 145 -0.75 -19.18 -9.48
C VAL A 145 -0.29 -19.06 -10.92
N GLU A 146 -1.18 -18.74 -11.88
CA GLU A 146 -0.79 -18.50 -13.27
C GLU A 146 0.13 -17.28 -13.41
N ALA A 147 -0.14 -16.20 -12.66
CA ALA A 147 0.71 -15.02 -12.62
C ALA A 147 2.12 -15.35 -12.12
N SER A 148 2.27 -16.26 -11.14
CA SER A 148 3.57 -16.69 -10.63
C SER A 148 4.41 -17.40 -11.71
N LYS A 149 3.77 -18.13 -12.63
CA LYS A 149 4.44 -18.78 -13.77
C LYS A 149 4.95 -17.72 -14.74
N PHE A 150 4.11 -16.73 -15.06
CA PHE A 150 4.50 -15.60 -15.91
C PHE A 150 5.57 -14.70 -15.26
N ALA A 151 5.52 -14.50 -13.94
CA ALA A 151 6.49 -13.69 -13.20
C ALA A 151 7.94 -14.18 -13.38
N LYS A 152 8.14 -15.49 -13.53
CA LYS A 152 9.46 -16.09 -13.83
C LYS A 152 10.05 -15.61 -15.16
N LEU A 153 9.22 -15.19 -16.10
CA LEU A 153 9.64 -14.63 -17.38
C LEU A 153 9.69 -13.10 -17.32
N TRP A 154 8.65 -12.49 -16.74
CA TRP A 154 8.47 -11.04 -16.70
C TRP A 154 9.51 -10.30 -15.84
N VAL A 155 9.85 -10.84 -14.66
CA VAL A 155 10.76 -10.17 -13.72
C VAL A 155 12.18 -10.09 -14.30
N PRO A 156 12.79 -11.18 -14.83
CA PRO A 156 14.07 -11.09 -15.51
C PRO A 156 14.05 -10.15 -16.72
N PHE A 157 12.99 -10.17 -17.52
CA PHE A 157 12.83 -9.27 -18.68
C PHE A 157 12.83 -7.80 -18.25
N CYS A 158 12.09 -7.46 -17.19
CA CYS A 158 12.05 -6.12 -16.63
C CYS A 158 13.42 -5.64 -16.14
N LYS A 159 14.18 -6.52 -15.47
CA LYS A 159 15.54 -6.22 -15.00
C LYS A 159 16.52 -6.07 -16.16
N LYS A 160 16.53 -7.02 -17.12
CA LYS A 160 17.43 -7.04 -18.29
C LYS A 160 17.34 -5.75 -19.10
N TYR A 161 16.12 -5.25 -19.31
CA TYR A 161 15.87 -4.07 -20.15
C TYR A 161 15.53 -2.80 -19.37
N ASN A 162 15.72 -2.79 -18.05
CA ASN A 162 15.42 -1.66 -17.16
C ASN A 162 14.04 -1.03 -17.40
N ILE A 163 13.00 -1.88 -17.42
CA ILE A 163 11.64 -1.44 -17.72
C ILE A 163 11.07 -0.64 -16.55
N HIS A 164 10.72 0.62 -16.81
CA HIS A 164 10.13 1.52 -15.80
C HIS A 164 8.65 1.21 -15.51
N VAL A 165 7.86 0.92 -16.55
CA VAL A 165 6.43 0.59 -16.41
C VAL A 165 6.30 -0.92 -16.24
N ARG A 166 6.22 -1.37 -14.98
CA ARG A 166 6.27 -2.79 -14.63
C ARG A 166 4.92 -3.51 -14.63
N ALA A 167 3.83 -2.78 -14.81
CA ALA A 167 2.50 -3.35 -15.00
C ALA A 167 2.33 -3.76 -16.47
N PRO A 168 2.24 -5.06 -16.80
CA PRO A 168 2.26 -5.54 -18.18
C PRO A 168 1.18 -4.93 -19.08
N PHE A 169 -0.08 -4.83 -18.60
CA PHE A 169 -1.18 -4.25 -19.39
C PHE A 169 -0.88 -2.82 -19.87
N ARG A 170 -0.19 -2.04 -19.03
CA ARG A 170 0.16 -0.64 -19.31
C ARG A 170 1.44 -0.53 -20.12
N TYR A 171 2.37 -1.45 -19.93
CA TYR A 171 3.59 -1.53 -20.70
C TYR A 171 3.30 -1.87 -22.17
N PHE A 172 2.51 -2.93 -22.40
CA PHE A 172 2.18 -3.42 -23.74
C PHE A 172 1.09 -2.62 -24.46
N SER A 173 0.42 -1.68 -23.79
CA SER A 173 -0.49 -0.74 -24.45
C SER A 173 0.24 0.31 -25.29
N ASN A 174 1.52 0.57 -25.01
CA ASN A 174 2.33 1.53 -25.75
C ASN A 174 3.00 0.86 -26.96
N ASN A 175 3.20 1.63 -28.04
CA ASN A 175 3.89 1.13 -29.23
C ASN A 175 5.38 0.88 -28.96
N PRO A 176 5.95 -0.26 -29.41
CA PRO A 176 7.37 -0.58 -29.19
C PRO A 176 8.31 0.47 -29.82
N LEU A 177 7.86 1.18 -30.87
CA LEU A 177 8.60 2.26 -31.54
C LEU A 177 8.85 3.51 -30.66
N THR A 178 8.15 3.64 -29.53
CA THR A 178 8.39 4.73 -28.58
C THR A 178 9.63 4.50 -27.71
N PHE A 179 10.16 3.28 -27.68
CA PHE A 179 11.40 2.92 -27.01
C PHE A 179 12.54 3.01 -28.03
N GLY A 180 13.03 4.23 -28.30
CA GLY A 180 14.03 4.47 -29.34
C GLY A 180 15.27 3.56 -29.25
N GLY A 181 15.78 3.11 -30.40
CA GLY A 181 17.09 2.46 -30.52
C GLY A 181 17.21 1.01 -30.06
N SER A 182 16.10 0.27 -29.91
CA SER A 182 16.17 -1.10 -29.38
C SER A 182 16.79 -2.11 -30.37
N SER A 183 17.63 -3.02 -29.87
CA SER A 183 18.24 -4.10 -30.65
C SER A 183 17.18 -5.06 -31.24
N MET A 184 17.53 -5.77 -32.33
CA MET A 184 16.66 -6.80 -32.93
C MET A 184 16.32 -7.91 -31.92
N GLU A 185 17.25 -8.24 -31.03
CA GLU A 185 17.03 -9.18 -29.91
C GLU A 185 15.94 -8.68 -28.96
N PHE A 186 15.97 -7.41 -28.55
CA PHE A 186 14.91 -6.84 -27.71
C PHE A 186 13.55 -6.92 -28.39
N GLN A 187 13.47 -6.62 -29.68
CA GLN A 187 12.20 -6.64 -30.40
C GLN A 187 11.60 -8.05 -30.47
N GLN A 188 12.45 -9.08 -30.63
CA GLN A 188 12.04 -10.48 -30.58
C GLN A 188 11.58 -10.90 -29.17
N GLU A 189 12.35 -10.57 -28.14
CA GLU A 189 11.98 -10.88 -26.75
C GLU A 189 10.72 -10.13 -26.30
N TRP A 190 10.55 -8.88 -26.75
CA TRP A 190 9.37 -8.07 -26.47
C TRP A 190 8.10 -8.68 -27.07
N ASN A 191 8.15 -9.10 -28.34
CA ASN A 191 7.01 -9.76 -28.98
C ASN A 191 6.65 -11.06 -28.26
N ARG A 192 7.67 -11.90 -27.97
CA ARG A 192 7.47 -13.12 -27.20
C ARG A 192 6.86 -12.84 -25.83
N MET A 193 7.35 -11.84 -25.10
CA MET A 193 6.85 -11.49 -23.77
C MET A 193 5.41 -10.97 -23.82
N LYS A 194 5.06 -10.22 -24.87
CA LYS A 194 3.69 -9.77 -25.12
C LYS A 194 2.76 -10.95 -25.37
N ASP A 195 3.18 -11.92 -26.17
CA ASP A 195 2.38 -13.13 -26.46
C ASP A 195 2.16 -13.96 -25.18
N GLU A 196 3.19 -14.13 -24.35
CA GLU A 196 3.08 -14.80 -23.04
C GLU A 196 2.12 -14.07 -22.09
N TYR A 197 2.13 -12.72 -22.10
CA TYR A 197 1.19 -11.93 -21.31
C TYR A 197 -0.25 -12.08 -21.82
N GLU A 198 -0.47 -12.05 -23.13
CA GLU A 198 -1.82 -12.28 -23.69
C GLU A 198 -2.32 -13.70 -23.42
N LEU A 199 -1.42 -14.70 -23.39
CA LEU A 199 -1.76 -16.06 -22.98
C LEU A 199 -2.21 -16.12 -21.52
N LEU A 200 -1.47 -15.48 -20.60
CA LEU A 200 -1.87 -15.36 -19.20
C LEU A 200 -3.25 -14.70 -19.07
N ARG A 201 -3.46 -13.59 -19.78
CA ARG A 201 -4.71 -12.85 -19.77
C ARG A 201 -5.88 -13.72 -20.23
N ARG A 202 -5.74 -14.43 -21.35
CA ARG A 202 -6.77 -15.34 -21.87
C ARG A 202 -7.10 -16.44 -20.87
N LYS A 203 -6.10 -17.10 -20.28
CA LYS A 203 -6.33 -18.13 -19.25
C LYS A 203 -7.16 -17.62 -18.08
N ILE A 204 -6.88 -16.40 -17.61
CA ILE A 204 -7.64 -15.78 -16.52
C ILE A 204 -9.05 -15.42 -16.98
N GLU A 205 -9.21 -14.84 -18.17
CA GLU A 205 -10.52 -14.48 -18.72
C GLU A 205 -11.40 -15.72 -18.96
N ASP A 206 -10.83 -16.78 -19.52
CA ASP A 206 -11.47 -18.09 -19.73
C ASP A 206 -11.87 -18.72 -18.38
N ALA A 207 -11.03 -18.58 -17.35
CA ALA A 207 -11.33 -19.05 -16.00
C ALA A 207 -12.54 -18.35 -15.38
N VAL A 208 -12.62 -17.03 -15.57
CA VAL A 208 -13.73 -16.21 -15.08
C VAL A 208 -15.03 -16.56 -15.82
N GLN A 209 -14.98 -16.80 -17.13
CA GLN A 209 -16.16 -17.12 -17.93
C GLN A 209 -16.68 -18.54 -17.68
N ASN A 210 -15.79 -19.53 -17.64
CA ASN A 210 -16.20 -20.94 -17.60
C ASN A 210 -16.53 -21.43 -16.20
N SER A 211 -16.30 -20.64 -15.13
CA SER A 211 -16.45 -21.04 -13.71
C SER A 211 -15.66 -22.31 -13.31
N LEU A 212 -14.90 -22.90 -14.24
CA LEU A 212 -14.25 -24.21 -14.17
C LEU A 212 -12.89 -24.17 -14.88
N PRO A 213 -11.82 -23.75 -14.19
CA PRO A 213 -10.55 -24.44 -14.41
C PRO A 213 -10.02 -25.07 -13.12
N CYS A 214 -10.69 -24.83 -12.00
CA CYS A 214 -10.34 -25.40 -10.72
C CYS A 214 -11.15 -26.68 -10.55
N ASP A 215 -10.66 -27.81 -11.08
CA ASP A 215 -10.96 -29.07 -10.43
C ASP A 215 -10.54 -28.87 -8.97
N LEU A 216 -11.51 -28.75 -8.05
CA LEU A 216 -11.33 -28.38 -6.63
C LEU A 216 -10.64 -29.52 -5.85
N THR A 217 -9.53 -29.99 -6.38
CA THR A 217 -8.69 -31.10 -5.97
C THR A 217 -7.29 -30.56 -5.70
N GLY A 218 -6.52 -31.23 -4.83
CA GLY A 218 -5.21 -30.75 -4.43
C GLY A 218 -5.27 -29.39 -3.72
N ASP A 219 -4.49 -28.41 -4.22
CA ASP A 219 -4.31 -27.10 -3.57
C ASP A 219 -5.59 -26.26 -3.45
N PHE A 220 -6.61 -26.59 -4.25
CA PHE A 220 -7.90 -25.89 -4.25
C PHE A 220 -8.95 -26.54 -3.34
N ALA A 221 -8.66 -27.68 -2.70
CA ALA A 221 -9.62 -28.41 -1.87
C ALA A 221 -10.14 -27.58 -0.68
N GLU A 222 -9.32 -26.66 -0.15
CA GLU A 222 -9.71 -25.77 0.95
C GLU A 222 -10.82 -24.77 0.56
N PHE A 223 -11.06 -24.57 -0.75
CA PHE A 223 -12.11 -23.67 -1.26
C PHE A 223 -13.45 -24.38 -1.52
N LEU A 224 -13.51 -25.72 -1.44
CA LEU A 224 -14.71 -26.51 -1.80
C LEU A 224 -15.99 -26.06 -1.08
N ASN A 225 -15.87 -25.75 0.21
CA ASN A 225 -17.00 -25.36 1.07
C ASN A 225 -16.87 -23.91 1.57
N ALA A 226 -16.03 -23.11 0.90
CA ALA A 226 -15.80 -21.73 1.29
C ALA A 226 -16.88 -20.82 0.70
N GLU A 227 -17.67 -20.20 1.55
CA GLU A 227 -18.58 -19.13 1.16
C GLU A 227 -17.96 -17.77 1.52
N ARG A 228 -18.25 -16.72 0.74
CA ARG A 228 -17.71 -15.37 0.97
C ARG A 228 -17.86 -14.82 2.39
N LYS A 229 -18.90 -15.25 3.13
CA LYS A 229 -19.18 -14.82 4.51
C LYS A 229 -18.94 -15.92 5.55
N ASN A 230 -18.56 -17.12 5.11
CA ASN A 230 -18.39 -18.28 5.95
C ASN A 230 -17.32 -19.20 5.36
N HIS A 231 -16.07 -19.01 5.79
CA HIS A 231 -14.96 -19.83 5.36
C HIS A 231 -13.83 -19.80 6.41
N PRO A 232 -13.06 -20.89 6.53
CA PRO A 232 -11.89 -20.91 7.41
C PRO A 232 -10.80 -19.97 6.87
N THR A 233 -9.79 -19.70 7.70
CA THR A 233 -8.55 -19.09 7.24
C THR A 233 -7.91 -19.98 6.17
N ILE A 234 -7.48 -19.37 5.05
CA ILE A 234 -6.72 -20.02 4.00
C ILE A 234 -5.43 -19.24 3.78
N ILE A 235 -4.27 -19.87 3.96
CA ILE A 235 -2.96 -19.26 3.71
C ILE A 235 -2.20 -20.18 2.76
N LYS A 236 -1.79 -19.65 1.61
CA LYS A 236 -1.07 -20.40 0.58
C LYS A 236 0.20 -19.66 0.17
N VAL A 237 1.34 -20.30 0.33
CA VAL A 237 2.62 -19.79 -0.19
C VAL A 237 2.74 -20.22 -1.65
N ILE A 238 2.48 -19.30 -2.58
CA ILE A 238 2.49 -19.57 -4.02
C ILE A 238 3.93 -19.69 -4.52
N TRP A 239 4.81 -18.83 -4.01
CA TRP A 239 6.22 -18.84 -4.36
C TRP A 239 7.09 -18.49 -3.16
N GLU A 240 8.12 -19.30 -2.94
CA GLU A 240 9.10 -19.09 -1.89
C GLU A 240 10.49 -18.92 -2.50
N ASN A 241 11.09 -17.75 -2.31
CA ASN A 241 12.44 -17.47 -2.77
C ASN A 241 13.48 -18.02 -1.77
N LYS A 242 13.58 -19.35 -1.65
CA LYS A 242 14.47 -20.01 -0.67
C LYS A 242 15.96 -19.83 -0.93
N ALA A 243 16.36 -19.62 -2.18
CA ALA A 243 17.75 -19.71 -2.61
C ALA A 243 18.40 -18.36 -2.94
N GLY A 244 17.68 -17.24 -2.77
CA GLY A 244 18.20 -15.91 -3.14
C GLY A 244 18.66 -15.83 -4.60
N LEU A 245 18.08 -16.66 -5.47
CA LEU A 245 18.48 -16.76 -6.87
C LEU A 245 18.33 -15.37 -7.52
N PRO A 246 19.36 -14.86 -8.22
CA PRO A 246 19.34 -13.52 -8.82
C PRO A 246 18.19 -13.35 -9.83
N ASP A 247 17.81 -14.45 -10.49
CA ASP A 247 16.73 -14.51 -11.48
C ASP A 247 15.36 -14.85 -10.88
N GLY A 248 15.27 -15.05 -9.56
CA GLY A 248 14.02 -15.27 -8.86
C GLY A 248 13.19 -13.99 -8.70
N PHE A 249 11.94 -14.15 -8.27
CA PHE A 249 11.07 -13.05 -7.84
C PHE A 249 10.74 -13.15 -6.34
N PRO A 250 10.27 -12.06 -5.71
CA PRO A 250 9.93 -12.01 -4.27
C PRO A 250 8.97 -13.10 -3.81
N HIS A 251 8.92 -13.37 -2.50
CA HIS A 251 7.92 -14.28 -1.93
C HIS A 251 6.51 -13.82 -2.33
N LEU A 252 5.64 -14.76 -2.68
CA LEU A 252 4.25 -14.49 -3.00
C LEU A 252 3.34 -15.36 -2.13
N VAL A 253 2.56 -14.72 -1.27
CA VAL A 253 1.69 -15.39 -0.30
C VAL A 253 0.26 -14.91 -0.50
N TYR A 254 -0.67 -15.86 -0.67
CA TYR A 254 -2.10 -15.62 -0.66
C TYR A 254 -2.66 -15.84 0.73
N ILE A 255 -3.51 -14.92 1.18
CA ILE A 255 -4.15 -14.95 2.50
C ILE A 255 -5.63 -14.65 2.32
N SER A 256 -6.47 -15.50 2.88
CA SER A 256 -7.88 -15.19 3.14
C SER A 256 -8.14 -15.42 4.63
N ARG A 257 -8.56 -14.37 5.34
CA ARG A 257 -8.85 -14.43 6.79
C ARG A 257 -10.15 -15.18 7.03
N GLU A 258 -10.25 -15.89 8.14
CA GLU A 258 -11.49 -16.56 8.51
C GLU A 258 -12.67 -15.57 8.55
N LYS A 259 -13.81 -16.00 8.01
CA LYS A 259 -15.09 -15.30 8.15
C LYS A 259 -16.13 -16.23 8.73
N GLN A 260 -16.88 -15.72 9.70
CA GLN A 260 -18.01 -16.41 10.29
C GLN A 260 -19.21 -15.48 10.35
N PRO A 261 -20.43 -15.96 10.03
CA PRO A 261 -21.63 -15.11 10.05
C PRO A 261 -21.94 -14.45 11.41
N LYS A 262 -21.50 -15.06 12.51
CA LYS A 262 -21.75 -14.59 13.88
C LYS A 262 -20.77 -13.50 14.34
N HIS A 263 -19.63 -13.38 13.68
CA HIS A 263 -18.60 -12.41 14.04
C HIS A 263 -18.62 -11.25 13.05
N PRO A 264 -18.96 -10.01 13.47
CA PRO A 264 -18.79 -8.85 12.61
C PRO A 264 -17.34 -8.74 12.14
N HIS A 265 -17.18 -8.51 10.84
CA HIS A 265 -15.89 -8.19 10.24
C HIS A 265 -15.91 -6.75 9.73
N HIS A 266 -14.79 -6.06 9.89
CA HIS A 266 -14.60 -4.75 9.30
C HIS A 266 -14.10 -4.91 7.86
N TYR A 267 -14.86 -4.36 6.91
CA TYR A 267 -14.34 -4.12 5.57
C TYR A 267 -13.27 -3.04 5.65
N LYS A 268 -12.36 -3.02 4.67
CA LYS A 268 -11.38 -1.94 4.55
C LYS A 268 -12.10 -0.61 4.57
N ALA A 269 -11.68 0.26 5.46
CA ALA A 269 -12.10 1.64 5.44
C ALA A 269 -11.64 2.24 4.10
N GLY A 270 -12.61 2.59 3.25
CA GLY A 270 -12.33 3.16 1.94
C GLY A 270 -11.49 4.43 2.06
N ALA A 271 -10.60 4.63 1.10
CA ALA A 271 -9.85 5.87 0.95
C ALA A 271 -10.81 7.03 0.65
N MET A 272 -10.77 8.07 1.48
CA MET A 272 -11.29 9.38 1.10
C MET A 272 -10.25 10.06 0.19
N ASN A 273 -10.67 10.73 -0.87
CA ASN A 273 -9.76 11.49 -1.75
C ASN A 273 -9.11 12.64 -0.96
N VAL A 274 -7.97 12.40 -0.31
CA VAL A 274 -7.15 13.42 0.38
C VAL A 274 -6.27 14.21 -0.60
N LEU A 275 -6.59 14.22 -1.90
CA LEU A 275 -5.72 14.80 -2.92
C LEU A 275 -5.61 16.34 -2.84
N TYR A 276 -6.52 17.01 -2.12
CA TYR A 276 -6.60 18.49 -2.15
C TYR A 276 -5.86 19.23 -1.02
N MET A 277 -5.31 18.52 -0.01
CA MET A 277 -4.67 19.13 1.18
C MET A 277 -3.18 18.75 1.37
N VAL A 278 -2.60 17.97 0.46
CA VAL A 278 -1.34 17.24 0.68
C VAL A 278 -0.12 18.15 0.88
N HIS A 279 0.00 19.25 0.11
CA HIS A 279 1.29 19.94 0.00
C HIS A 279 1.63 20.90 1.15
N GLY A 280 0.64 21.58 1.74
CA GLY A 280 0.91 22.51 2.84
C GLY A 280 0.92 21.83 4.21
N ILE A 281 0.08 20.81 4.43
CA ILE A 281 0.14 19.98 5.64
C ILE A 281 1.41 19.13 5.66
N ALA A 282 1.91 18.71 4.48
CA ALA A 282 3.21 18.04 4.38
C ALA A 282 4.40 18.84 4.92
N GLY A 283 4.30 20.18 4.92
CA GLY A 283 5.32 21.07 5.51
C GLY A 283 5.16 21.33 7.00
N ILE A 284 4.13 20.77 7.66
CA ILE A 284 3.87 20.90 9.10
C ILE A 284 4.07 19.56 9.80
N GLN A 285 3.35 18.52 9.37
CA GLN A 285 3.35 17.21 10.02
C GLN A 285 3.45 16.03 9.04
N GLY A 286 3.40 16.28 7.73
CA GLY A 286 3.32 15.23 6.71
C GLY A 286 1.89 15.04 6.19
N PRO A 287 1.71 14.31 5.08
CA PRO A 287 0.39 14.06 4.51
C PRO A 287 -0.41 13.07 5.36
N PHE A 288 -1.73 13.19 5.34
CA PHE A 288 -2.60 12.15 5.91
C PHE A 288 -2.50 10.86 5.10
N TYR A 289 -2.74 9.73 5.76
CA TYR A 289 -2.85 8.43 5.09
C TYR A 289 -4.07 8.42 4.14
N GLY A 290 -3.79 8.32 2.84
CA GLY A 290 -4.80 8.30 1.78
C GLY A 290 -5.26 6.91 1.37
N GLY A 291 -4.88 5.84 2.09
CA GLY A 291 -5.31 4.47 1.81
C GLY A 291 -4.41 3.65 0.86
N THR A 292 -3.46 4.27 0.14
CA THR A 292 -2.57 3.57 -0.80
C THR A 292 -1.20 4.24 -0.92
N GLY A 293 -0.21 3.53 -1.48
CA GLY A 293 1.11 4.09 -1.83
C GLY A 293 1.96 4.56 -0.65
N CYS A 294 1.78 3.96 0.53
CA CYS A 294 2.45 4.37 1.76
C CYS A 294 3.37 3.29 2.32
N PHE A 295 4.49 3.70 2.91
CA PHE A 295 5.38 2.83 3.69
C PHE A 295 5.13 3.07 5.17
N HIS A 296 4.70 2.03 5.89
CA HIS A 296 4.47 2.10 7.33
C HIS A 296 5.63 1.42 8.07
N ARG A 297 6.17 2.11 9.08
CA ARG A 297 7.14 1.49 10.00
C ARG A 297 6.41 0.53 10.91
N ARG A 298 6.83 -0.74 10.94
CA ARG A 298 6.22 -1.78 11.78
C ARG A 298 6.13 -1.39 13.26
N LYS A 299 7.12 -0.68 13.79
CA LYS A 299 7.12 -0.19 15.19
C LYS A 299 5.96 0.78 15.48
N VAL A 300 5.62 1.64 14.52
CA VAL A 300 4.53 2.61 14.66
C VAL A 300 3.17 1.91 14.63
N ILE A 301 3.03 0.83 13.85
CA ILE A 301 1.81 0.01 13.82
C ILE A 301 1.52 -0.61 15.19
N TYR A 302 2.56 -0.95 15.96
CA TYR A 302 2.44 -1.46 17.33
C TYR A 302 2.41 -0.35 18.41
N SER A 303 1.97 0.86 18.03
CA SER A 303 1.79 1.99 18.93
C SER A 303 3.07 2.48 19.64
N LEU A 304 4.26 2.24 19.07
CA LEU A 304 5.48 2.89 19.56
C LEU A 304 5.69 4.24 18.90
N SER A 305 6.09 5.22 19.70
CA SER A 305 6.53 6.53 19.22
C SER A 305 7.78 6.38 18.34
N PRO A 306 7.86 7.13 17.21
CA PRO A 306 9.07 7.20 16.39
C PRO A 306 10.35 7.58 17.16
N ASP A 307 10.22 8.30 18.28
CA ASP A 307 11.35 8.87 19.03
C ASP A 307 11.93 7.90 20.08
N ASN A 308 11.25 6.80 20.41
CA ASN A 308 11.66 5.85 21.46
C ASN A 308 12.57 4.73 20.92
N VAL A 309 13.56 5.07 20.08
CA VAL A 309 14.34 4.09 19.31
C VAL A 309 15.26 3.24 20.21
N ASP A 310 15.72 3.77 21.35
CA ASP A 310 16.85 3.21 22.09
C ASP A 310 16.51 2.55 23.46
N SER A 311 15.25 2.52 23.90
CA SER A 311 14.90 2.14 25.29
C SER A 311 13.80 1.09 25.45
N VAL A 312 13.49 0.30 24.42
CA VAL A 312 12.48 -0.76 24.54
C VAL A 312 13.07 -2.00 25.22
N ASN A 313 12.87 -2.12 26.54
CA ASN A 313 13.14 -3.36 27.28
C ASN A 313 12.20 -4.48 26.81
N GLU A 314 12.68 -5.74 26.82
CA GLU A 314 11.94 -6.94 26.44
C GLU A 314 10.60 -7.06 27.15
N LYS A 315 10.62 -6.86 28.48
CA LYS A 315 9.42 -6.92 29.31
C LYS A 315 8.39 -5.86 28.93
N PHE A 316 8.85 -4.67 28.55
CA PHE A 316 7.97 -3.58 28.12
C PHE A 316 7.37 -3.84 26.73
N ALA A 317 8.16 -4.41 25.80
CA ALA A 317 7.65 -4.84 24.51
C ALA A 317 6.59 -5.94 24.66
N GLU A 318 6.85 -6.96 25.49
CA GLU A 318 5.90 -8.04 25.76
C GLU A 318 4.62 -7.54 26.43
N ASP A 319 4.72 -6.61 27.38
CA ASP A 319 3.55 -6.01 28.05
C ASP A 319 2.66 -5.22 27.06
N ILE A 320 3.26 -4.50 26.11
CA ILE A 320 2.50 -3.83 25.04
C ILE A 320 1.89 -4.87 24.10
N LEU A 321 2.68 -5.85 23.67
CA LEU A 321 2.29 -6.83 22.66
C LEU A 321 1.24 -7.84 23.16
N SER A 322 1.23 -8.12 24.46
CA SER A 322 0.19 -8.95 25.10
C SER A 322 -1.22 -8.38 24.92
N LYS A 323 -1.34 -7.07 24.70
CA LYS A 323 -2.62 -6.40 24.42
C LYS A 323 -3.15 -6.70 23.02
N PHE A 324 -2.31 -7.22 22.12
CA PHE A 324 -2.66 -7.55 20.73
C PHE A 324 -3.00 -9.05 20.54
N GLY A 325 -3.23 -9.78 21.63
CA GLY A 325 -3.79 -11.13 21.59
C GLY A 325 -2.91 -12.20 22.23
N SER A 326 -3.32 -13.46 22.09
CA SER A 326 -2.76 -14.60 22.83
C SER A 326 -1.67 -15.39 22.09
N SER A 327 -1.36 -15.03 20.83
CA SER A 327 -0.34 -15.73 20.05
C SER A 327 1.07 -15.41 20.56
N LYS A 328 1.70 -16.39 21.21
CA LYS A 328 3.07 -16.28 21.75
C LYS A 328 4.10 -16.02 20.65
N GLU A 329 3.94 -16.67 19.50
CA GLU A 329 4.85 -16.49 18.36
C GLU A 329 4.72 -15.10 17.73
N LEU A 330 3.50 -14.55 17.64
CA LEU A 330 3.30 -13.18 17.18
C LEU A 330 3.95 -12.18 18.15
N ILE A 331 3.72 -12.33 19.45
CA ILE A 331 4.31 -11.46 20.48
C ILE A 331 5.83 -11.51 20.40
N LYS A 332 6.41 -12.70 20.33
CA LYS A 332 7.85 -12.89 20.21
C LYS A 332 8.39 -12.23 18.93
N SER A 333 7.80 -12.53 17.78
CA SER A 333 8.20 -11.99 16.47
C SER A 333 8.12 -10.46 16.43
N ALA A 334 7.03 -9.89 16.95
CA ALA A 334 6.86 -8.46 17.05
C ALA A 334 7.90 -7.85 18.01
N ALA A 335 8.18 -8.45 19.16
CA ALA A 335 9.21 -7.97 20.09
C ALA A 335 10.61 -7.94 19.44
N HIS A 336 10.96 -8.95 18.65
CA HIS A 336 12.21 -8.96 17.86
C HIS A 336 12.23 -7.81 16.82
N ALA A 337 11.13 -7.61 16.09
CA ALA A 337 11.02 -6.53 15.12
C ALA A 337 11.11 -5.14 15.79
N LEU A 338 10.57 -4.98 17.00
CA LEU A 338 10.70 -3.75 17.79
C LEU A 338 12.15 -3.47 18.20
N LYS A 339 12.92 -4.52 18.48
CA LYS A 339 14.37 -4.43 18.77
C LYS A 339 15.24 -4.26 17.51
N GLY A 340 14.65 -4.28 16.31
CA GLY A 340 15.39 -4.23 15.05
C GLY A 340 16.17 -5.52 14.74
N LYS A 341 15.86 -6.62 15.44
CA LYS A 341 16.43 -7.94 15.15
C LYS A 341 15.62 -8.61 14.05
N ILE A 342 16.31 -9.12 13.04
CA ILE A 342 15.72 -9.81 11.87
C ILE A 342 16.15 -11.29 11.92
N ASP A 343 16.00 -11.92 13.09
CA ASP A 343 16.30 -13.34 13.20
C ASP A 343 15.16 -14.11 12.51
N PRO A 344 15.45 -14.96 11.51
CA PRO A 344 14.42 -15.80 10.90
C PRO A 344 13.80 -16.71 11.96
N PRO A 345 12.50 -17.02 11.85
CA PRO A 345 11.86 -17.90 12.81
C PRO A 345 12.57 -19.25 12.84
N ALA A 346 12.91 -19.73 14.03
CA ALA A 346 13.60 -21.02 14.22
C ALA A 346 12.79 -22.22 13.66
N ASN A 347 11.47 -22.05 13.46
CA ASN A 347 10.59 -23.06 12.89
C ASN A 347 9.47 -22.40 12.04
N LEU A 348 9.48 -22.67 10.73
CA LEU A 348 8.47 -22.19 9.79
C LEU A 348 7.07 -22.73 10.11
N TRP A 349 6.97 -23.97 10.59
CA TRP A 349 5.70 -24.60 10.94
C TRP A 349 4.97 -23.84 12.05
N ASN A 350 5.69 -23.48 13.12
CA ASN A 350 5.14 -22.70 14.23
C ASN A 350 4.66 -21.32 13.75
N SER A 351 5.37 -20.71 12.81
CA SER A 351 5.01 -19.41 12.24
C SER A 351 3.73 -19.51 11.39
N ILE A 352 3.59 -20.57 10.60
CA ILE A 352 2.37 -20.84 9.83
C ILE A 352 1.20 -21.07 10.78
N GLN A 353 1.35 -21.93 11.79
CA GLN A 353 0.28 -22.19 12.76
C GLN A 353 -0.14 -20.91 13.50
N ALA A 354 0.83 -20.08 13.89
CA ALA A 354 0.54 -18.78 14.49
C ALA A 354 -0.18 -17.83 13.52
N ALA A 355 0.17 -17.84 12.22
CA ALA A 355 -0.53 -17.06 11.22
C ALA A 355 -1.99 -17.51 11.06
N TYR A 356 -2.26 -18.82 11.06
CA TYR A 356 -3.63 -19.34 11.06
C TYR A 356 -4.41 -18.91 12.30
N GLN A 357 -3.79 -18.94 13.49
CA GLN A 357 -4.40 -18.48 14.73
C GLN A 357 -4.74 -16.97 14.67
N VAL A 358 -3.81 -16.14 14.22
CA VAL A 358 -3.95 -14.68 14.19
C VAL A 358 -4.96 -14.22 13.12
N ALA A 359 -5.08 -14.95 12.01
CA ALA A 359 -6.06 -14.69 10.97
C ALA A 359 -7.48 -15.16 11.31
N GLY A 360 -7.68 -15.77 12.49
CA GLY A 360 -8.98 -16.20 12.98
C GLY A 360 -9.92 -15.04 13.25
N SER A 361 -11.20 -15.25 12.95
CA SER A 361 -12.27 -14.24 13.05
C SER A 361 -12.45 -13.70 14.47
N ALA A 362 -12.17 -14.53 15.48
CA ALA A 362 -12.32 -14.20 16.88
C ALA A 362 -11.05 -13.57 17.52
N TYR A 363 -9.92 -13.53 16.80
CA TYR A 363 -8.62 -13.20 17.40
C TYR A 363 -8.55 -11.79 17.97
N GLU A 364 -9.23 -10.84 17.35
CA GLU A 364 -9.20 -9.42 17.72
C GLU A 364 -10.14 -9.10 18.91
N TYR A 365 -11.09 -9.99 19.26
CA TYR A 365 -12.06 -9.72 20.33
C TYR A 365 -11.40 -9.63 21.71
N GLY A 366 -11.69 -8.54 22.42
CA GLY A 366 -11.10 -8.28 23.74
C GLY A 366 -9.62 -7.87 23.70
N THR A 367 -9.08 -7.61 22.50
CA THR A 367 -7.71 -7.08 22.31
C THR A 367 -7.73 -5.58 22.03
N SER A 368 -6.56 -4.98 21.94
CA SER A 368 -6.39 -3.56 21.57
C SER A 368 -6.29 -3.32 20.06
N TRP A 369 -6.44 -4.35 19.21
CA TRP A 369 -6.40 -4.19 17.74
C TRP A 369 -7.42 -3.15 17.26
N GLY A 370 -6.95 -2.13 16.53
CA GLY A 370 -7.79 -1.09 15.94
C GLY A 370 -8.44 -0.10 16.93
N THR A 371 -8.19 -0.24 18.24
CA THR A 371 -8.83 0.59 19.28
C THR A 371 -8.02 1.81 19.71
N LYS A 372 -6.71 1.85 19.40
CA LYS A 372 -5.76 2.87 19.88
C LYS A 372 -4.81 3.32 18.79
#